data_AF-A0A8J8E554-F1
#
_entry.id   AF-A0A8J8E554-F1
#
_cell.length_a   1.000
_cell.length_b   1.000
_cell.length_c   1.000
_cell.angle_alpha   90.00
_cell.angle_beta   90.00
_cell.angle_gamma   90.00
#
_symmetry.space_group_name_H-M   'P 1'
#
loop_
_entity.id
_entity.type
_entity.pdbx_description
1 polymer ?
#
loop_
_entity_poly.entity_id
_entity_poly.type
_entity_poly.pdbx_seq_one_letter_code
_entity_poly.pdbx_strand_id
1 'polypeptide(L)'
;MSMRRRFRRKPVTIAEILSEESPVRKAYLLGYFLGYSGHLAWSGWSRELKERVLREAEARNVLGPALDSFRKGRTEGASDRELDVMLGVYRPPVLEAELSAESVRSVVERSRILGMLSVRLTGEARFLGFVRFSNSRGHLGIPSFLRRP
;
A
#
# COMPACT_ATOMS: atom_id res chain seq x y z
N MET A 1 2.72 23.93 -9.25
CA MET A 1 1.46 23.12 -9.22
C MET A 1 1.34 22.48 -7.85
N SER A 2 0.21 22.62 -7.13
CA SER A 2 0.06 22.03 -5.78
C SER A 2 0.06 20.50 -5.86
N MET A 3 0.78 19.82 -4.95
CA MET A 3 0.90 18.36 -4.91
C MET A 3 -0.46 17.65 -4.90
N ARG A 4 -1.45 18.20 -4.18
CA ARG A 4 -2.84 17.68 -4.17
C ARG A 4 -3.47 17.58 -5.56
N ARG A 5 -3.27 18.59 -6.42
CA ARG A 5 -3.82 18.57 -7.79
C ARG A 5 -3.13 17.56 -8.70
N ARG A 6 -1.88 17.20 -8.41
CA ARG A 6 -1.14 16.19 -9.19
C ARG A 6 -1.76 14.81 -8.99
N PHE A 7 -1.97 14.41 -7.74
CA PHE A 7 -2.30 13.02 -7.41
C PHE A 7 -3.72 12.61 -7.84
N ARG A 8 -4.66 13.56 -7.92
CA ARG A 8 -5.98 13.33 -8.53
C ARG A 8 -5.91 12.98 -10.02
N ARG A 9 -4.92 13.51 -10.76
CA ARG A 9 -4.75 13.22 -12.19
C ARG A 9 -3.91 11.98 -12.42
N LYS A 10 -2.88 11.78 -11.61
CA LYS A 10 -1.98 10.63 -11.68
C LYS A 10 -1.77 10.08 -10.27
N PRO A 11 -2.33 8.90 -9.95
CA PRO A 11 -2.18 8.31 -8.62
C PRO A 11 -0.69 8.04 -8.32
N VAL A 12 -0.32 8.13 -7.05
CA VAL A 12 1.02 7.72 -6.60
C VAL A 12 1.16 6.22 -6.83
N THR A 13 2.30 5.80 -7.38
CA THR A 13 2.62 4.39 -7.60
C THR A 13 3.76 3.95 -6.70
N ILE A 14 3.88 2.65 -6.45
CA ILE A 14 5.00 2.08 -5.69
C ILE A 14 6.32 2.34 -6.40
N ALA A 15 6.36 2.23 -7.74
CA ALA A 15 7.54 2.53 -8.53
C ALA A 15 8.03 3.96 -8.29
N GLU A 16 7.12 4.94 -8.26
CA GLU A 16 7.46 6.33 -7.97
C GLU A 16 8.06 6.50 -6.57
N ILE A 17 7.47 5.86 -5.55
CA ILE A 17 7.97 5.91 -4.16
C ILE A 17 9.39 5.33 -4.09
N LEU A 18 9.64 4.19 -4.74
CA LEU A 18 10.94 3.54 -4.72
C LEU A 18 12.01 4.32 -5.49
N SER A 19 11.63 5.01 -6.57
CA SER A 19 12.53 5.83 -7.38
C SER A 19 12.88 7.19 -6.76
N GLU A 20 12.12 7.66 -5.78
CA GLU A 20 12.36 8.95 -5.13
C GLU A 20 13.67 8.93 -4.33
N GLU A 21 14.53 9.92 -4.54
CA GLU A 21 15.84 9.96 -3.87
C GLU A 21 15.80 10.69 -2.53
N SER A 22 14.89 11.67 -2.39
CA SER A 22 14.75 12.43 -1.15
C SER A 22 13.99 11.61 -0.10
N PRO A 23 14.58 11.30 1.08
CA PRO A 23 13.90 10.50 2.10
C PRO A 23 12.63 11.17 2.62
N VAL A 24 12.65 12.50 2.71
CA VAL A 24 11.51 13.32 3.15
C VAL A 24 10.37 13.23 2.14
N ARG A 25 10.68 13.38 0.85
CA ARG A 25 9.68 13.28 -0.22
C ARG A 25 9.17 11.85 -0.39
N LYS A 26 10.06 10.86 -0.29
CA LYS A 26 9.72 9.43 -0.30
C LYS A 26 8.75 9.09 0.82
N ALA A 27 9.01 9.58 2.04
CA ALA A 27 8.12 9.41 3.19
C ALA A 27 6.76 10.07 2.97
N TYR A 28 6.72 11.28 2.40
CA TYR A 28 5.46 11.94 2.03
C TYR A 28 4.66 11.11 1.01
N LEU A 29 5.30 10.65 -0.08
CA LEU A 29 4.65 9.86 -1.13
C LEU A 29 4.11 8.54 -0.57
N LEU A 30 4.89 7.86 0.28
CA LEU A 30 4.45 6.65 0.96
C LEU A 30 3.24 6.93 1.86
N GLY A 31 3.30 7.98 2.68
CA GLY A 31 2.19 8.40 3.53
C GLY A 31 0.93 8.65 2.71
N TYR A 32 1.05 9.42 1.63
CA TYR A 32 -0.04 9.71 0.70
C TYR A 32 -0.62 8.43 0.10
N PHE A 33 0.22 7.55 -0.44
CA PHE A 33 -0.20 6.29 -1.04
C PHE A 33 -0.99 5.44 -0.05
N LEU A 34 -0.44 5.17 1.13
CA LEU A 34 -1.13 4.38 2.15
C LEU A 34 -2.41 5.06 2.60
N GLY A 35 -2.40 6.40 2.64
CA GLY A 35 -3.56 7.15 3.06
C GLY A 35 -4.73 7.13 2.12
N TYR A 36 -4.41 7.22 0.83
CA TYR A 36 -5.35 7.15 -0.25
C TYR A 36 -5.86 5.71 -0.46
N SER A 37 -5.01 4.71 -0.23
CA SER A 37 -5.37 3.29 -0.38
C SER A 37 -6.31 2.75 0.69
N GLY A 38 -6.33 3.35 1.87
CA GLY A 38 -7.15 2.88 2.99
C GLY A 38 -6.68 1.54 3.57
N HIS A 39 -7.40 0.46 3.28
CA HIS A 39 -7.19 -0.87 3.88
C HIS A 39 -5.82 -1.47 3.56
N LEU A 40 -5.24 -1.17 2.39
CA LEU A 40 -3.88 -1.63 2.03
C LEU A 40 -2.80 -1.10 2.98
N ALA A 41 -3.08 -0.03 3.74
CA ALA A 41 -2.16 0.47 4.75
C ALA A 41 -1.82 -0.55 5.85
N TRP A 42 -2.67 -1.58 6.04
CA TRP A 42 -2.56 -2.55 7.13
C TRP A 42 -1.87 -3.86 6.71
N SER A 43 -1.46 -3.95 5.45
CA SER A 43 -0.71 -5.10 4.95
C SER A 43 0.65 -5.26 5.65
N GLY A 44 1.19 -6.49 5.68
CA GLY A 44 2.55 -6.71 6.17
C GLY A 44 3.61 -5.93 5.38
N TRP A 45 3.47 -5.89 4.04
CA TRP A 45 4.41 -5.21 3.16
C TRP A 45 4.45 -3.69 3.38
N SER A 46 3.32 -3.05 3.72
CA SER A 46 3.28 -1.60 3.96
C SER A 46 4.06 -1.22 5.23
N ARG A 47 4.03 -2.08 6.25
CA ARG A 47 4.86 -1.92 7.45
C ARG A 47 6.34 -2.02 7.11
N GLU A 48 6.74 -3.06 6.39
CA GLU A 48 8.14 -3.27 5.98
C GLU A 48 8.66 -2.11 5.13
N LEU A 49 7.87 -1.64 4.18
CA LEU A 49 8.23 -0.50 3.33
C LEU A 49 8.37 0.78 4.15
N LYS A 50 7.46 1.03 5.10
CA LYS A 50 7.55 2.17 6.01
C LYS A 50 8.82 2.12 6.86
N GLU A 51 9.12 0.97 7.46
CA GLU A 51 10.33 0.79 8.27
C GLU A 51 11.60 1.05 7.43
N ARG A 52 11.64 0.57 6.18
CA ARG A 52 12.76 0.84 5.26
C ARG A 52 12.94 2.31 4.94
N VAL A 53 11.85 3.01 4.59
CA VAL A 53 11.88 4.45 4.27
C VAL A 53 12.35 5.28 5.47
N LEU A 54 11.89 4.93 6.67
CA LEU A 54 12.30 5.65 7.89
C LEU A 54 13.75 5.34 8.29
N ARG A 55 14.22 4.10 8.13
CA ARG A 55 15.65 3.78 8.34
C ARG A 55 16.56 4.51 7.36
N GLU A 56 16.14 4.65 6.09
CA GLU A 56 16.89 5.44 5.11
C GLU A 56 16.94 6.93 5.50
N ALA A 57 15.85 7.48 6.02
CA ALA A 57 15.81 8.85 6.52
C ALA A 57 16.68 9.03 7.79
N GLU A 58 16.69 8.04 8.69
CA GLU A 58 17.55 8.00 9.87
C GLU A 58 19.02 7.98 9.49
N ALA A 59 19.43 7.12 8.56
CA ALA A 59 20.80 7.06 8.05
C ALA A 59 21.29 8.37 7.41
N ARG A 60 20.36 9.22 6.96
CA ARG A 60 20.63 10.54 6.38
C ARG A 60 20.36 11.70 7.34
N ASN A 61 20.15 11.43 8.63
CA ASN A 61 19.87 12.42 9.69
C ASN A 61 18.64 13.31 9.42
N VAL A 62 17.64 12.82 8.69
CA VAL A 62 16.40 13.55 8.35
C VAL A 62 15.14 12.83 8.82
N LEU A 63 15.25 11.99 9.86
CA LEU A 63 14.15 11.19 10.39
C LEU A 63 12.96 12.04 10.84
N GLY A 64 13.20 13.12 11.59
CA GLY A 64 12.13 14.04 12.05
C GLY A 64 11.32 14.62 10.89
N PRO A 65 11.96 15.34 9.94
CA PRO A 65 11.30 15.85 8.74
C PRO A 65 10.58 14.78 7.92
N ALA A 66 11.14 13.57 7.82
CA ALA A 66 10.53 12.45 7.11
C ALA A 66 9.26 11.93 7.81
N LEU A 67 9.27 11.83 9.14
CA LEU A 67 8.08 11.45 9.93
C LEU A 67 6.95 12.47 9.78
N ASP A 68 7.26 13.77 9.84
CA ASP A 68 6.27 14.82 9.66
C ASP A 68 5.70 14.83 8.24
N SER A 69 6.57 14.62 7.26
CA SER A 69 6.18 14.49 5.85
C SER A 69 5.32 13.26 5.60
N PHE A 70 5.62 12.12 6.23
CA PHE A 70 4.80 10.92 6.18
C PHE A 70 3.41 11.16 6.77
N ARG A 71 3.32 11.77 7.96
CA ARG A 71 2.04 12.10 8.62
C ARG A 71 1.21 13.03 7.74
N LYS A 72 1.84 14.09 7.20
CA LYS A 72 1.20 15.02 6.28
C LYS A 72 0.66 14.31 5.05
N GLY A 73 1.50 13.52 4.37
CA GLY A 73 1.10 12.73 3.22
C GLY A 73 -0.10 11.83 3.55
N ARG A 74 -0.06 11.13 4.69
CA ARG A 74 -1.14 10.25 5.14
C ARG A 74 -2.46 10.98 5.32
N THR A 75 -2.46 12.15 5.94
CA THR A 75 -3.66 12.96 6.14
C THR A 75 -4.20 13.47 4.80
N GLU A 76 -3.34 13.98 3.93
CA GLU A 76 -3.74 14.48 2.61
C GLU A 76 -4.31 13.37 1.72
N GLY A 77 -3.66 12.20 1.67
CA GLY A 77 -4.19 11.05 0.95
C GLY A 77 -5.53 10.55 1.51
N ALA A 78 -5.76 10.65 2.83
CA ALA A 78 -7.06 10.34 3.44
C ALA A 78 -8.15 11.27 2.92
N SER A 79 -7.85 12.57 2.94
CA SER A 79 -8.77 13.63 2.55
C SER A 79 -9.10 13.53 1.06
N ASP A 80 -8.10 13.30 0.21
CA ASP A 80 -8.32 13.15 -1.22
C ASP A 80 -9.14 11.88 -1.53
N ARG A 81 -8.88 10.77 -0.81
CA ARG A 81 -9.72 9.56 -0.89
C ARG A 81 -11.17 9.85 -0.50
N GLU A 82 -11.39 10.53 0.62
CA GLU A 82 -12.74 10.87 1.09
C GLU A 82 -13.50 11.69 0.06
N LEU A 83 -12.86 12.72 -0.50
CA LEU A 83 -13.44 13.52 -1.57
C LEU A 83 -13.72 12.69 -2.83
N ASP A 84 -12.81 11.80 -3.23
CA ASP A 84 -12.99 10.98 -4.43
C ASP A 84 -14.08 9.92 -4.23
N VAL A 85 -14.27 9.42 -3.00
CA VAL A 85 -15.39 8.55 -2.62
C VAL A 85 -16.70 9.31 -2.69
N MET A 86 -16.77 10.53 -2.12
CA MET A 86 -17.96 11.39 -2.20
C MET A 86 -18.36 11.73 -3.63
N LEU A 87 -17.38 11.93 -4.50
CA LEU A 87 -17.59 12.20 -5.92
C LEU A 87 -17.85 10.95 -6.76
N GLY A 88 -17.78 9.74 -6.17
CA GLY A 88 -17.96 8.48 -6.89
C GLY A 88 -16.86 8.15 -7.91
N VAL A 89 -15.70 8.80 -7.81
CA VAL A 89 -14.55 8.63 -8.74
C VAL A 89 -13.37 7.89 -8.10
N TYR A 90 -13.49 7.49 -6.84
CA TYR A 90 -12.44 6.77 -6.13
C TYR A 90 -12.04 5.48 -6.86
N ARG A 91 -10.75 5.40 -7.18
CA ARG A 91 -10.11 4.19 -7.70
C ARG A 91 -9.00 3.80 -6.74
N PRO A 92 -9.14 2.70 -5.98
CA PRO A 92 -8.06 2.22 -5.13
C PRO A 92 -6.85 1.90 -6.02
N PRO A 93 -5.63 2.24 -5.59
CA PRO A 93 -4.45 1.79 -6.29
C PRO A 93 -4.42 0.25 -6.20
N VAL A 94 -4.48 -0.39 -7.36
CA VAL A 94 -4.25 -1.83 -7.45
C VAL A 94 -2.76 -2.02 -7.17
N LEU A 95 -2.43 -2.83 -6.16
CA LEU A 95 -1.09 -3.40 -6.10
C LEU A 95 -0.92 -4.15 -7.41
N GLU A 96 -0.05 -3.69 -8.31
CA GLU A 96 0.41 -4.45 -9.48
C GLU A 96 1.25 -5.65 -9.00
N ALA A 97 0.63 -6.48 -8.18
CA ALA A 97 0.91 -7.89 -8.00
C ALA A 97 -0.19 -8.64 -8.77
N GLU A 98 -0.31 -8.35 -10.07
CA GLU A 98 -0.62 -9.47 -10.96
C GLU A 98 0.58 -10.42 -10.84
N LEU A 99 0.38 -11.45 -10.04
CA LEU A 99 1.17 -12.67 -10.01
C LEU A 99 1.11 -13.33 -11.39
N SER A 100 1.80 -12.78 -12.38
CA SER A 100 2.41 -13.62 -13.40
C SER A 100 3.61 -14.27 -12.72
N ALA A 101 3.56 -15.59 -12.54
CA ALA A 101 4.63 -16.38 -11.94
C ALA A 101 6.01 -16.15 -12.62
N GLU A 102 6.01 -15.61 -13.84
CA GLU A 102 7.18 -15.24 -14.62
C GLU A 102 7.86 -13.93 -14.16
N SER A 103 7.12 -12.92 -13.69
CA SER A 103 7.70 -11.60 -13.37
C SER A 103 8.48 -11.61 -12.06
N VAL A 104 8.04 -12.43 -11.10
CA VAL A 104 8.70 -12.61 -9.79
C VAL A 104 10.11 -13.19 -9.97
N ARG A 105 10.31 -14.12 -10.92
CA ARG A 105 11.66 -14.65 -11.22
C ARG A 105 12.61 -13.56 -11.72
N SER A 106 12.14 -12.68 -12.60
CA SER A 106 12.98 -11.61 -13.16
C SER A 106 13.33 -10.50 -12.15
N VAL A 107 12.41 -10.20 -11.22
CA VAL A 107 12.65 -9.23 -10.14
C VAL A 107 13.59 -9.83 -9.09
N VAL A 108 13.46 -11.12 -8.80
CA VAL A 108 14.37 -11.87 -7.91
C VAL A 108 15.76 -12.02 -8.54
N GLU A 109 15.88 -12.22 -9.84
CA GLU A 109 17.18 -12.26 -10.53
C GLU A 109 17.88 -10.90 -10.60
N ARG A 110 17.15 -9.80 -10.83
CA ARG A 110 17.70 -8.44 -10.68
C ARG A 110 18.07 -8.12 -9.23
N SER A 111 17.39 -8.74 -8.27
CA SER A 111 17.69 -8.66 -6.84
C SER A 111 18.87 -9.53 -6.41
N ARG A 112 19.52 -10.29 -7.31
CA ARG A 112 20.82 -10.92 -6.97
C ARG A 112 21.93 -9.89 -6.69
N ILE A 113 21.71 -8.62 -7.04
CA ILE A 113 22.59 -7.48 -6.66
C ILE A 113 22.14 -6.83 -5.32
N LEU A 114 20.95 -7.17 -4.80
CA LEU A 114 20.39 -6.68 -3.54
C LEU A 114 19.89 -7.85 -2.70
N GLY A 115 20.80 -8.49 -1.97
CA GLY A 115 20.58 -9.70 -1.16
C GLY A 115 19.62 -9.56 0.03
N MET A 116 18.38 -9.14 -0.18
CA MET A 116 17.40 -8.91 0.90
C MET A 116 15.98 -9.41 0.61
N LEU A 117 15.84 -10.34 -0.34
CA LEU A 117 14.65 -11.17 -0.49
C LEU A 117 15.06 -12.65 -0.50
N SER A 118 16.01 -13.02 0.37
CA SER A 118 16.18 -14.43 0.74
C SER A 118 14.98 -14.81 1.59
N VAL A 119 13.93 -15.19 0.89
CA VAL A 119 12.83 -15.99 1.38
C VAL A 119 13.42 -17.05 2.30
N ARG A 120 13.17 -16.95 3.61
CA ARG A 120 13.30 -18.09 4.52
C ARG A 120 12.18 -19.06 4.14
N LEU A 121 12.41 -19.79 3.06
CA LEU A 121 11.63 -20.90 2.56
C LEU A 121 11.83 -22.10 3.51
N THR A 122 11.32 -21.99 4.74
CA THR A 122 10.81 -23.19 5.41
C THR A 122 9.46 -23.45 4.76
N GLY A 123 9.36 -24.57 4.03
CA GLY A 123 8.30 -24.91 3.08
C GLY A 123 6.89 -25.12 3.67
N GLU A 124 6.36 -24.13 4.39
CA GLU A 124 4.92 -23.95 4.57
C GLU A 124 4.55 -22.50 4.29
N ALA A 125 4.00 -22.26 3.11
CA ALA A 125 3.28 -21.02 2.83
C ALA A 125 1.95 -21.06 3.61
N ARG A 126 1.99 -20.68 4.89
CA ARG A 126 0.76 -20.35 5.63
C ARG A 126 0.27 -18.99 5.16
N PHE A 127 -0.47 -19.01 4.05
CA PHE A 127 -1.39 -17.94 3.71
C PHE A 127 -2.44 -17.81 4.81
N LEU A 128 -2.26 -16.86 5.72
CA LEU A 128 -3.34 -16.42 6.61
C LEU A 128 -4.32 -15.57 5.80
N GLY A 129 -5.29 -16.27 5.20
CA GLY A 129 -6.65 -15.77 4.99
C GLY A 129 -6.84 -14.68 3.94
N PHE A 130 -6.77 -15.09 2.66
CA PHE A 130 -7.73 -14.55 1.69
C PHE A 130 -9.14 -14.81 2.23
N VAL A 131 -9.90 -13.78 2.59
CA VAL A 131 -11.36 -13.90 2.59
C VAL A 131 -11.76 -13.99 1.13
N ARG A 132 -11.80 -15.22 0.63
CA ARG A 132 -12.44 -15.57 -0.64
C ARG A 132 -13.91 -15.16 -0.48
N PHE A 133 -14.32 -14.05 -1.09
CA PHE A 133 -15.75 -13.88 -1.38
C PHE A 133 -16.10 -14.95 -2.41
N SER A 134 -16.57 -16.09 -1.91
CA SER A 134 -17.14 -17.14 -2.73
C SER A 134 -18.37 -16.57 -3.42
N ASN A 135 -18.30 -16.49 -4.74
CA ASN A 135 -19.41 -16.12 -5.61
C ASN A 135 -20.44 -17.27 -5.71
N SER A 136 -20.83 -17.82 -4.56
CA SER A 136 -21.86 -18.83 -4.42
C SER A 136 -23.15 -18.13 -4.04
N ARG A 137 -24.14 -18.13 -4.95
CA ARG A 137 -25.55 -17.83 -4.65
C ARG A 137 -26.15 -18.92 -3.75
N GLY A 138 -25.59 -19.13 -2.57
CA GLY A 138 -26.18 -19.91 -1.49
C GLY A 138 -26.83 -18.91 -0.54
N HIS A 139 -28.15 -19.04 -0.35
CA HIS A 139 -28.97 -18.13 0.43
C HIS A 139 -28.37 -17.90 1.83
N LEU A 140 -27.86 -16.69 2.09
CA LEU A 140 -27.66 -16.20 3.45
C LEU A 140 -29.05 -16.02 4.05
N GLY A 141 -29.55 -17.07 4.70
CA GLY A 141 -30.79 -16.99 5.46
C GLY A 141 -30.69 -15.86 6.46
N ILE A 142 -31.68 -14.98 6.47
CA ILE A 142 -31.78 -13.90 7.46
C ILE A 142 -31.71 -14.54 8.85
N PRO A 143 -30.74 -14.16 9.70
CA PRO A 143 -30.61 -14.66 11.06
C PRO A 143 -31.95 -14.54 11.80
N SER A 144 -32.30 -15.56 12.58
CA SER A 144 -33.62 -15.69 13.21
C SER A 144 -34.03 -14.49 14.06
N PHE A 145 -33.08 -13.78 14.65
CA PHE A 145 -33.32 -12.59 15.47
C PHE A 145 -33.65 -11.31 14.66
N LEU A 146 -33.46 -11.30 13.34
CA LEU A 146 -33.87 -10.22 12.45
C LEU A 146 -35.22 -10.50 11.77
N ARG A 147 -35.83 -11.66 12.04
CA ARG A 147 -37.22 -11.91 11.65
C ARG A 147 -38.11 -11.21 12.67
N ARG A 148 -38.85 -10.19 12.23
CA ARG A 148 -39.88 -9.53 13.06
C ARG A 148 -40.93 -10.56 13.49
N PRO A 149 -41.58 -10.36 14.66
CA PRO A 149 -42.59 -11.28 15.18
C PRO A 149 -43.78 -11.45 14.23
#